data_AF-A0A0N8NYP1-F1
#
_entry.id   AF-A0A0N8NYP1-F1
#
_cell.length_a   1.000
_cell.length_b   1.000
_cell.length_c   1.000
_cell.angle_alpha   90.00
_cell.angle_beta   90.00
_cell.angle_gamma   90.00
#
_symmetry.space_group_name_H-M   'P 1'
#
loop_
_entity.id
_entity.type
_entity.pdbx_description
1 polymer ?
#
loop_
_entity_poly.entity_id
_entity_poly.type
_entity_poly.pdbx_seq_one_letter_code
_entity_poly.pdbx_strand_id
1 'polypeptide(L)'
;MGWKETLKEEGLLEVEDFVIEVSIDSECPCKDDQIYPAVLVYDLKNEEVYYLDEPFEPVSNFREALDQVFEWFERYKNGEKPLMKRSPKKSAPEDVIERFLKAIKSLE
;
A
#
# COMPACT_ATOMS: atom_id res chain seq x y z
N MET A 1 -0.84 18.95 7.27
CA MET A 1 -0.98 17.63 7.92
C MET A 1 -0.19 16.67 7.04
N GLY A 2 0.75 15.91 7.61
CA GLY A 2 1.60 15.03 6.80
C GLY A 2 0.84 13.77 6.38
N TRP A 3 1.31 13.12 5.32
CA TRP A 3 0.67 11.92 4.77
C TRP A 3 0.51 10.77 5.79
N LYS A 4 1.44 10.66 6.75
CA LYS A 4 1.37 9.67 7.84
C LYS A 4 0.20 9.92 8.78
N GLU A 5 -0.08 11.18 9.11
CA GLU A 5 -1.24 11.54 9.95
C GLU A 5 -2.55 11.26 9.21
N THR A 6 -2.64 11.58 7.92
CA THR A 6 -3.82 11.25 7.09
C THR A 6 -4.11 9.75 7.08
N LEU A 7 -3.09 8.91 6.83
CA LEU A 7 -3.28 7.46 6.85
C LEU A 7 -3.67 6.92 8.23
N LYS A 8 -3.19 7.52 9.33
CA LYS A 8 -3.57 7.13 10.69
C LYS A 8 -5.04 7.42 11.00
N GLU A 9 -5.56 8.55 10.52
CA GLU A 9 -6.92 9.00 10.82
C GLU A 9 -7.94 8.35 9.89
N GLU A 10 -7.61 8.22 8.61
CA GLU A 10 -8.57 7.86 7.56
C GLU A 10 -8.37 6.45 7.01
N GLY A 11 -7.17 5.88 7.14
CA GLY A 11 -6.78 4.64 6.45
C GLY A 11 -6.70 4.78 4.92
N LEU A 12 -6.92 6.00 4.41
CA LEU A 12 -6.91 6.36 3.00
C LEU A 12 -5.91 7.48 2.77
N LEU A 13 -5.30 7.49 1.58
CA LEU A 13 -4.42 8.56 1.14
C LEU A 13 -4.63 8.80 -0.35
N GLU A 14 -5.13 9.98 -0.68
CA GLU A 14 -5.19 10.46 -2.06
C GLU A 14 -3.85 11.13 -2.41
N VAL A 15 -3.21 10.69 -3.49
CA VAL A 15 -1.94 11.25 -3.97
C VAL A 15 -1.85 11.18 -5.49
N GLU A 16 -1.77 12.35 -6.13
CA GLU A 16 -1.82 12.50 -7.59
C GLU A 16 -3.01 11.73 -8.21
N ASP A 17 -2.75 10.80 -9.14
CA ASP A 17 -3.76 9.98 -9.81
C ASP A 17 -4.12 8.70 -9.03
N PHE A 18 -3.72 8.58 -7.76
CA PHE A 18 -3.91 7.37 -6.95
C PHE A 18 -4.70 7.63 -5.67
N VAL A 19 -5.51 6.65 -5.30
CA VAL A 19 -6.00 6.48 -3.93
C VAL A 19 -5.34 5.24 -3.35
N ILE A 20 -4.78 5.36 -2.15
CA ILE A 20 -4.14 4.27 -1.44
C ILE A 20 -4.99 3.97 -0.23
N GLU A 21 -5.39 2.71 -0.07
CA GLU A 21 -6.12 2.23 1.10
C GLU A 21 -5.23 1.26 1.86
N VAL A 22 -5.10 1.49 3.16
CA VAL A 22 -4.45 0.56 4.08
C VAL A 22 -5.54 -0.06 4.94
N SER A 23 -5.56 -1.39 4.95
CA SER A 23 -6.45 -2.18 5.78
C SER A 23 -5.69 -3.35 6.41
N ILE A 24 -6.43 -4.18 7.14
CA ILE A 24 -5.90 -5.40 7.72
C ILE A 24 -6.62 -6.55 7.04
N ASP A 25 -5.87 -7.46 6.43
CA ASP A 25 -6.43 -8.73 5.96
C ASP A 25 -6.35 -9.76 7.10
N SER A 26 -7.49 -10.36 7.40
CA SER A 26 -7.58 -11.58 8.18
C SER A 26 -7.79 -12.71 7.18
N GLU A 27 -6.71 -13.29 6.64
CA GLU A 27 -6.85 -14.52 5.88
C GLU A 27 -7.52 -15.55 6.79
N CYS A 28 -8.77 -15.88 6.48
CA CYS A 28 -9.61 -17.00 6.90
C CYS A 28 -9.32 -17.60 8.31
N PRO A 29 -10.30 -17.67 9.25
CA PRO A 29 -10.14 -18.00 10.69
C PRO A 29 -9.66 -19.42 11.05
N CYS A 30 -8.89 -20.08 10.20
CA CYS A 30 -8.44 -21.45 10.33
C CYS A 30 -6.93 -21.48 10.51
N LYS A 31 -6.51 -21.43 11.78
CA LYS A 31 -5.16 -21.54 12.34
C LYS A 31 -4.38 -20.22 12.36
N ASP A 32 -4.36 -19.63 13.55
CA ASP A 32 -3.34 -18.71 14.09
C ASP A 32 -3.71 -17.24 14.29
N ASP A 33 -4.96 -16.82 14.03
CA ASP A 33 -5.46 -15.43 14.28
C ASP A 33 -4.51 -14.33 13.75
N GLN A 34 -3.67 -14.68 12.77
CA GLN A 34 -2.68 -13.78 12.22
C GLN A 34 -3.35 -12.83 11.26
N ILE A 35 -3.08 -11.56 11.46
CA ILE A 35 -3.55 -10.50 10.58
C ILE A 35 -2.35 -9.84 9.90
N TYR A 36 -2.54 -9.43 8.66
CA TYR A 36 -1.48 -8.84 7.85
C TYR A 36 -1.89 -7.46 7.35
N PRO A 37 -0.95 -6.53 7.17
CA PRO A 37 -1.19 -5.32 6.41
C PRO A 37 -1.67 -5.66 4.99
N ALA A 38 -2.71 -4.98 4.55
CA ALA A 38 -3.16 -5.01 3.16
C ALA A 38 -3.14 -3.59 2.60
N VAL A 39 -2.56 -3.42 1.41
CA VAL A 39 -2.51 -2.12 0.74
C VAL A 39 -3.12 -2.26 -0.65
N LEU A 40 -4.25 -1.60 -0.86
CA LEU A 40 -4.86 -1.44 -2.17
C LEU A 40 -4.46 -0.09 -2.77
N VAL A 41 -4.25 -0.09 -4.08
CA VAL A 41 -3.91 1.12 -4.83
C VAL A 41 -4.86 1.23 -6.02
N TYR A 42 -5.71 2.23 -5.97
CA TYR A 42 -6.68 2.57 -7.00
C TYR A 42 -6.02 3.56 -7.98
N ASP A 43 -5.79 3.14 -9.22
CA ASP A 43 -5.26 4.00 -10.30
C ASP A 43 -6.43 4.70 -10.99
N LEU A 44 -6.72 5.93 -10.56
CA LEU A 44 -7.87 6.71 -11.03
C LEU A 44 -7.78 7.02 -12.53
N LYS A 45 -6.57 7.09 -13.07
CA LYS A 45 -6.34 7.39 -14.49
C LYS A 45 -6.74 6.24 -15.40
N ASN A 46 -6.44 5.01 -14.99
CA ASN A 46 -6.69 3.81 -15.81
C ASN A 46 -7.93 3.03 -15.33
N GLU A 47 -8.58 3.46 -14.25
CA GLU A 47 -9.71 2.78 -13.62
C GLU A 47 -9.38 1.32 -13.24
N GLU A 48 -8.16 1.09 -12.77
CA GLU A 48 -7.64 -0.24 -12.40
C GLU A 48 -7.28 -0.28 -10.90
N VAL A 49 -7.36 -1.49 -10.31
CA VAL A 49 -7.03 -1.71 -8.90
C VAL A 49 -5.82 -2.63 -8.80
N TYR A 50 -4.85 -2.19 -8.02
CA TYR A 50 -3.63 -2.90 -7.69
C TYR A 50 -3.55 -3.15 -6.18
N TYR A 51 -2.61 -3.98 -5.78
CA TYR A 51 -2.24 -4.18 -4.39
C TYR A 51 -0.71 -4.29 -4.26
N LEU A 52 -0.18 -3.97 -3.08
CA LEU A 52 1.23 -4.19 -2.77
C LEU A 52 1.42 -5.60 -2.22
N ASP A 53 2.23 -6.40 -2.90
CA ASP A 53 2.57 -7.77 -2.54
C ASP A 53 3.94 -7.83 -1.85
N GLU A 54 4.18 -6.87 -0.97
CA GLU A 54 5.42 -6.82 -0.18
C GLU A 54 5.43 -7.92 0.87
N PRO A 55 6.61 -8.37 1.33
CA PRO A 55 6.72 -9.34 2.40
C PRO A 55 6.39 -8.68 3.74
N PHE A 56 5.12 -8.37 3.96
CA PHE A 56 4.61 -7.87 5.23
C PHE A 56 4.65 -8.98 6.29
N GLU A 57 5.05 -8.60 7.50
CA GLU A 57 5.04 -9.48 8.66
C GLU A 57 3.66 -9.45 9.35
N PRO A 58 3.27 -10.51 10.07
CA PRO A 58 2.05 -10.50 10.88
C PRO A 58 2.05 -9.34 11.89
N VAL A 59 0.89 -8.73 12.09
CA VAL A 59 0.68 -7.62 13.05
C VAL A 59 -0.40 -7.97 14.05
N SER A 60 -0.53 -7.18 15.12
CA SER A 60 -1.57 -7.36 16.14
C SER A 60 -2.70 -6.34 16.04
N ASN A 61 -2.52 -5.26 15.27
CA ASN A 61 -3.48 -4.17 15.13
C ASN A 61 -3.17 -3.28 13.91
N PHE A 62 -4.10 -2.35 13.62
CA PHE A 62 -3.97 -1.43 12.48
C PHE A 62 -2.77 -0.50 12.57
N ARG A 63 -2.38 -0.10 13.79
CA ARG A 63 -1.26 0.82 13.99
C ARG A 63 0.06 0.17 13.57
N GLU A 64 0.29 -1.08 13.97
CA GLU A 64 1.45 -1.85 13.52
C GLU A 64 1.42 -2.09 12.01
N ALA A 65 0.23 -2.24 11.41
CA ALA A 65 0.10 -2.33 9.96
C ALA A 65 0.57 -1.05 9.27
N LEU A 66 0.12 0.11 9.76
CA LEU A 66 0.55 1.42 9.26
C LEU A 66 2.06 1.62 9.40
N ASP A 67 2.65 1.23 10.52
CA ASP A 67 4.09 1.37 10.74
C ASP A 67 4.89 0.60 9.67
N GLN A 68 4.50 -0.65 9.33
CA GLN A 68 5.12 -1.39 8.22
C GLN A 68 4.89 -0.73 6.86
N VAL A 69 3.69 -0.25 6.57
CA VAL A 69 3.39 0.46 5.31
C VAL A 69 4.23 1.72 5.18
N PHE A 70 4.42 2.45 6.28
CA PHE A 70 5.26 3.64 6.30
C PHE A 70 6.72 3.31 5.98
N GLU A 71 7.26 2.22 6.54
CA GLU A 71 8.61 1.76 6.23
C GLU A 71 8.78 1.46 4.73
N TRP A 72 7.82 0.77 4.11
CA TRP A 72 7.84 0.52 2.67
C TRP A 72 7.76 1.79 1.85
N PHE A 73 6.92 2.75 2.24
CA PHE A 73 6.81 4.02 1.51
C PHE A 73 8.11 4.82 1.60
N GLU A 74 8.79 4.82 2.76
CA GLU A 74 10.12 5.44 2.86
C GLU A 74 11.17 4.73 1.98
N ARG A 75 11.12 3.40 1.85
CA ARG A 75 12.00 2.66 0.91
C ARG A 75 11.73 3.06 -0.54
N TYR A 76 10.46 3.21 -0.92
CA TYR A 76 10.07 3.68 -2.26
C TYR A 76 10.55 5.11 -2.53
N LYS A 77 10.44 6.00 -1.55
CA LYS A 77 10.99 7.36 -1.63
C LYS A 77 12.50 7.33 -1.88
N ASN A 78 13.21 6.37 -1.30
CA ASN A 78 14.65 6.15 -1.48
C ASN A 78 15.04 5.36 -2.75
N GLY A 79 14.06 4.98 -3.58
CA GLY A 79 14.30 4.38 -4.91
C GLY A 79 14.10 2.88 -5.01
N GLU A 80 13.64 2.20 -3.95
CA GLU A 80 13.22 0.81 -4.04
C GLU A 80 11.94 0.69 -4.89
N LYS A 81 11.87 -0.33 -5.75
CA LYS A 81 10.69 -0.54 -6.61
C LYS A 81 9.63 -1.36 -5.86
N PRO A 82 8.35 -0.96 -5.91
CA PRO A 82 7.27 -1.67 -5.24
C PRO A 82 6.94 -2.99 -5.95
N LEU A 83 6.58 -4.00 -5.18
CA LEU A 83 5.98 -5.25 -5.65
C LEU A 83 4.48 -5.07 -5.90
N MET A 84 4.13 -4.19 -6.84
CA MET A 84 2.75 -3.88 -7.17
C MET A 84 2.14 -4.90 -8.16
N LYS A 85 0.98 -5.46 -7.81
CA LYS A 85 0.29 -6.51 -8.59
C LYS A 85 -1.19 -6.23 -8.74
N ARG A 86 -1.83 -6.89 -9.70
CA ARG A 86 -3.29 -6.97 -9.88
C ARG A 86 -3.75 -8.42 -10.00
N SER A 87 -5.01 -8.67 -9.66
CA SER A 87 -5.58 -10.02 -9.75
C SER A 87 -5.78 -10.46 -11.21
N PRO A 88 -5.48 -11.73 -11.59
CA PRO A 88 -4.82 -12.76 -10.77
C PRO A 88 -3.29 -12.64 -10.83
N LYS A 89 -2.67 -12.15 -9.73
CA LYS A 89 -1.22 -12.09 -9.44
C LYS A 89 -0.30 -11.65 -10.59
N LYS A 90 -0.76 -10.75 -11.46
CA LYS A 90 0.05 -10.16 -12.53
C LYS A 90 0.73 -8.90 -12.00
N SER A 91 2.01 -8.71 -12.31
CA SER A 91 2.68 -7.44 -12.03
C SER A 91 1.94 -6.29 -12.70
N ALA A 92 1.91 -5.13 -12.02
CA ALA A 92 1.44 -3.90 -12.63
C ALA A 92 2.31 -3.53 -13.84
N PRO A 93 1.74 -2.86 -14.86
CA PRO A 93 2.53 -2.28 -15.95
C PRO A 93 3.63 -1.35 -15.42
N GLU A 94 4.80 -1.31 -16.08
CA GLU A 94 5.93 -0.50 -15.62
C GLU A 94 5.58 1.00 -15.55
N ASP A 95 4.78 1.51 -16.49
CA ASP A 95 4.34 2.91 -16.49
C ASP A 95 3.45 3.26 -15.27
N VAL A 96 2.69 2.30 -14.76
CA VAL A 96 1.89 2.44 -13.53
C VAL A 96 2.83 2.49 -12.33
N ILE A 97 3.81 1.58 -12.27
CA ILE A 97 4.81 1.53 -11.19
C ILE A 97 5.62 2.83 -11.13
N GLU A 98 6.07 3.36 -12.27
CA GLU A 98 6.82 4.61 -12.34
C GLU A 98 5.99 5.82 -11.88
N ARG A 99 4.73 5.91 -12.30
CA ARG A 99 3.80 6.96 -11.83
C ARG A 99 3.56 6.85 -10.33
N PHE A 100 3.28 5.65 -9.83
CA PHE A 100 3.07 5.43 -8.40
C PHE A 100 4.30 5.83 -7.58
N LEU A 101 5.50 5.42 -8.00
CA LEU A 101 6.76 5.83 -7.35
C LEU A 101 6.95 7.35 -7.33
N LYS A 102 6.58 8.04 -8.41
CA LYS A 102 6.63 9.50 -8.47
C LYS A 102 5.65 10.13 -7.48
N ALA A 103 4.42 9.62 -7.42
CA ALA A 103 3.40 10.06 -6.48
C ALA A 103 3.89 9.88 -5.03
N ILE A 104 4.40 8.70 -4.67
CA ILE A 104 4.96 8.43 -3.33
C ILE A 104 6.13 9.36 -2.99
N LYS A 105 7.00 9.69 -3.95
CA LYS A 105 8.12 10.63 -3.75
C LYS A 105 7.66 12.08 -3.49
N SER A 106 6.46 12.44 -3.91
CA SER A 106 5.87 13.77 -3.67
C SER A 106 5.25 13.94 -2.29
N LEU A 107 5.13 12.86 -1.50
CA LEU A 107 4.57 12.90 -0.15
C LEU A 107 5.46 13.70 0.80
N GLU A 108 4.94 14.80 1.36
CA GLU A 108 5.57 15.67 2.37
C GLU A 108 5.26 15.26 3.81
#